data_AF-A0A931R9R1-F1
#
_entry.id   AF-A0A931R9R1-F1
#
_cell.length_a   1.000
_cell.length_b   1.000
_cell.length_c   1.000
_cell.angle_alpha   90.00
_cell.angle_beta   90.00
_cell.angle_gamma   90.00
#
_symmetry.space_group_name_H-M   'P 1'
#
loop_
_entity.id
_entity.type
_entity.pdbx_description
1 polymer ?
#
loop_
_entity_poly.entity_id
_entity_poly.type
_entity_poly.pdbx_seq_one_letter_code
_entity_poly.pdbx_strand_id
1 'polypeptide(L)'
;MKSKKKSTRKRFSEEEIDKVVESQADEDVAWGKAINVRRAKPTALSLPIELAARAAFLARLHREENVEKWLARIIKERVELEEVAFSEAKRAMSLRNGV
;
A
#
# COMPACT_ATOMS: atom_id res chain seq x y z
N MET A 1 -5.48 -39.94 30.96
CA MET A 1 -5.15 -39.19 29.73
C MET A 1 -6.47 -38.71 29.11
N LYS A 2 -6.77 -37.39 29.11
CA LYS A 2 -8.01 -36.88 28.48
C LYS A 2 -7.70 -36.47 27.05
N SER A 3 -8.27 -37.17 26.07
CA SER A 3 -8.10 -36.89 24.65
C SER A 3 -8.80 -35.58 24.27
N LYS A 4 -8.07 -34.67 23.61
CA LYS A 4 -8.65 -33.46 23.00
C LYS A 4 -9.58 -33.87 21.86
N LYS A 5 -10.89 -33.68 22.01
CA LYS A 5 -11.86 -33.78 20.91
C LYS A 5 -11.48 -32.77 19.82
N LYS A 6 -11.13 -33.25 18.62
CA LYS A 6 -10.99 -32.40 17.43
C LYS A 6 -12.39 -31.88 17.07
N SER A 7 -12.59 -30.57 17.17
CA SER A 7 -13.80 -29.89 16.69
C SER A 7 -13.85 -30.02 15.16
N THR A 8 -14.85 -30.75 14.67
CA THR A 8 -15.24 -30.75 13.26
C THR A 8 -15.87 -29.39 12.96
N ARG A 9 -15.14 -28.52 12.25
CA ARG A 9 -15.72 -27.26 11.75
C ARG A 9 -16.84 -27.62 10.76
N LYS A 10 -18.05 -27.18 11.06
CA LYS A 10 -19.18 -27.23 10.13
C LYS A 10 -18.80 -26.40 8.90
N ARG A 11 -18.88 -26.98 7.71
CA ARG A 11 -18.81 -26.23 6.45
C ARG A 11 -20.19 -25.63 6.22
N PHE A 12 -20.26 -24.31 6.14
CA PHE A 12 -21.46 -23.58 5.75
C PHE A 12 -21.48 -23.42 4.23
N SER A 13 -22.68 -23.39 3.63
CA SER A 13 -22.85 -22.88 2.26
C SER A 13 -22.70 -21.36 2.23
N GLU A 14 -22.58 -20.77 1.04
CA GLU A 14 -22.48 -19.32 0.86
C GLU A 14 -23.70 -18.60 1.45
N GLU A 15 -24.90 -19.11 1.18
CA GLU A 15 -26.16 -18.53 1.67
C GLU A 15 -26.31 -18.63 3.19
N GLU A 16 -25.71 -19.66 3.79
CA GLU A 16 -25.67 -19.81 5.24
C GLU A 16 -24.66 -18.85 5.88
N ILE A 17 -23.53 -18.57 5.20
CA ILE A 17 -22.55 -17.58 5.66
C ILE A 17 -23.15 -16.18 5.63
N ASP A 18 -23.82 -15.80 4.53
CA ASP A 18 -24.42 -14.48 4.38
C ASP A 18 -25.45 -14.21 5.49
N LYS A 19 -26.33 -15.17 5.76
CA LYS A 19 -27.30 -15.06 6.87
C LYS A 19 -26.63 -14.88 8.23
N VAL A 20 -25.53 -15.59 8.49
CA VAL A 20 -24.78 -15.45 9.74
C VAL A 20 -24.16 -14.05 9.83
N VAL A 21 -23.53 -13.57 8.75
CA VAL A 21 -22.90 -12.25 8.69
C VAL A 21 -23.93 -11.13 8.88
N GLU A 22 -25.07 -11.20 8.19
CA GLU A 22 -26.16 -10.23 8.32
C GLU A 22 -26.72 -10.21 9.75
N SER A 23 -26.93 -11.38 10.36
CA SER A 23 -27.46 -11.46 11.73
C SER A 23 -26.51 -10.90 12.79
N GLN A 24 -25.21 -10.83 12.48
CA GLN A 24 -24.16 -10.36 13.38
C GLN A 24 -23.74 -8.91 13.08
N ALA A 25 -24.37 -8.24 12.12
CA ALA A 25 -23.94 -6.91 11.65
C ALA A 25 -23.91 -5.87 12.78
N ASP A 26 -24.88 -5.91 13.69
CA ASP A 26 -25.01 -4.96 14.80
C ASP A 26 -24.35 -5.45 16.11
N GLU A 27 -23.73 -6.64 16.09
CA GLU A 27 -23.10 -7.24 17.27
C GLU A 27 -21.58 -7.02 17.25
N ASP A 28 -21.10 -5.95 17.90
CA ASP A 28 -19.66 -5.62 17.97
C ASP A 28 -18.77 -6.77 18.47
N VAL A 29 -19.30 -7.66 19.31
CA VAL A 29 -18.59 -8.83 19.85
C VAL A 29 -18.38 -9.96 18.84
N ALA A 30 -19.16 -9.98 17.75
CA ALA A 30 -19.03 -10.94 16.66
C ALA A 30 -17.89 -10.58 15.69
N TRP A 31 -17.42 -9.33 15.72
CA TRP A 31 -16.39 -8.81 14.83
C TRP A 31 -15.01 -8.74 15.50
N GLY A 32 -13.97 -8.87 14.69
CA GLY A 32 -12.60 -8.62 15.13
C GLY A 32 -12.37 -7.14 15.44
N LYS A 33 -11.26 -6.84 16.13
CA LYS A 33 -10.86 -5.46 16.43
C LYS A 33 -10.85 -4.62 15.14
N ALA A 34 -11.54 -3.48 15.18
CA ALA A 34 -11.60 -2.55 14.06
C ALA A 34 -10.19 -2.18 13.55
N ILE A 35 -9.99 -2.32 12.24
CA ILE A 35 -8.77 -1.88 11.57
C ILE A 35 -8.95 -0.42 11.19
N ASN A 36 -8.33 0.46 11.97
CA ASN A 36 -8.32 1.89 11.67
C ASN A 36 -7.29 2.19 10.58
N VAL A 37 -7.77 2.35 9.34
CA VAL A 37 -6.91 2.78 8.22
C VAL A 37 -6.79 4.30 8.25
N ARG A 38 -5.59 4.80 8.57
CA ARG A 38 -5.30 6.22 8.38
C ARG A 38 -5.15 6.48 6.89
N ARG A 39 -6.10 7.19 6.29
CA ARG A 39 -5.91 7.74 4.95
C ARG A 39 -4.64 8.59 4.97
N ALA A 40 -3.77 8.36 4.00
CA ALA A 40 -2.60 9.23 3.82
C ALA A 40 -3.10 10.67 3.69
N LYS A 41 -2.51 11.59 4.46
CA LYS A 41 -2.86 13.01 4.33
C LYS A 41 -2.45 13.46 2.92
N PRO A 42 -3.34 14.12 2.17
CA PRO A 42 -2.96 14.69 0.89
C PRO A 42 -1.82 15.69 1.15
N THR A 43 -0.72 15.51 0.44
CA THR A 43 0.42 16.43 0.47
C THR A 43 0.31 17.32 -0.76
N ALA A 44 0.29 18.63 -0.54
CA ALA A 44 0.31 19.60 -1.62
C ALA A 44 1.76 19.97 -1.95
N LEU A 45 2.13 19.88 -3.23
CA LEU A 45 3.42 20.33 -3.76
C LEU A 45 3.17 21.51 -4.70
N SER A 46 3.85 22.63 -4.45
CA SER A 46 3.80 23.76 -5.36
C SER A 46 4.85 23.58 -6.46
N LEU A 47 4.41 23.59 -7.72
CA LEU A 47 5.27 23.50 -8.88
C LEU A 47 5.20 24.80 -9.69
N PRO A 48 6.31 25.25 -10.31
CA PRO A 48 6.25 26.30 -11.32
C PRO A 48 5.28 25.92 -12.44
N ILE A 49 4.56 26.91 -12.98
CA ILE A 49 3.49 26.69 -13.96
C ILE A 49 3.99 25.93 -15.21
N GLU A 50 5.18 26.24 -15.69
CA GLU A 50 5.79 25.57 -16.85
C GLU A 50 6.13 24.10 -16.57
N LEU A 51 6.50 23.76 -15.33
CA LEU A 51 6.76 22.39 -14.94
C LEU A 51 5.45 21.61 -14.79
N ALA A 52 4.42 22.23 -14.20
CA ALA A 52 3.09 21.64 -14.09
C ALA A 52 2.48 21.34 -15.47
N ALA A 53 2.64 22.25 -16.44
CA ALA A 53 2.15 22.05 -17.81
C ALA A 53 2.83 20.85 -18.50
N ARG A 54 4.16 20.72 -18.35
CA ARG A 54 4.92 19.57 -18.88
C ARG A 54 4.51 18.27 -18.21
N ALA A 55 4.32 18.28 -16.89
CA ALA A 55 3.86 17.10 -16.15
C ALA A 55 2.46 16.66 -16.61
N ALA A 56 1.54 17.61 -16.83
CA ALA A 56 0.19 17.31 -17.33
C ALA A 56 0.21 16.71 -18.75
N PHE A 57 1.08 17.23 -19.63
CA PHE A 57 1.28 16.66 -20.96
C PHE A 57 1.78 15.21 -20.88
N LEU A 58 2.80 14.95 -20.06
CA LEU A 58 3.38 13.61 -19.91
C LEU A 58 2.41 12.63 -19.26
N ALA A 59 1.64 13.04 -18.26
CA ALA A 59 0.60 12.21 -17.65
C ALA A 59 -0.40 11.70 -18.70
N ARG A 60 -0.84 12.59 -19.62
CA ARG A 60 -1.70 12.23 -20.74
C ARG A 60 -1.02 11.29 -21.73
N LEU A 61 0.23 11.58 -22.10
CA LEU A 61 1.02 10.74 -23.00
C LEU A 61 1.15 9.31 -22.48
N HIS A 62 1.32 9.16 -21.17
CA HIS A 62 1.43 7.87 -20.48
C HIS A 62 0.09 7.25 -20.08
N ARG A 63 -1.05 7.86 -20.44
CA ARG A 63 -2.42 7.39 -20.12
C ARG A 63 -2.68 7.19 -18.63
N GLU A 64 -2.08 8.04 -17.79
CA GLU A 64 -2.36 8.05 -16.37
C GLU A 64 -3.70 8.73 -16.07
N GLU A 65 -4.33 8.34 -14.97
CA GLU A 65 -5.64 8.85 -14.57
C GLU A 65 -5.61 10.35 -14.25
N ASN A 66 -4.52 10.82 -13.65
CA ASN A 66 -4.30 12.23 -13.33
C ASN A 66 -2.80 12.54 -13.18
N VAL A 67 -2.49 13.82 -13.06
CA VAL A 67 -1.10 14.33 -12.98
C VAL A 67 -0.44 13.86 -11.69
N GLU A 68 -1.19 13.80 -10.59
CA GLU A 68 -0.72 13.39 -9.28
C GLU A 68 -0.23 11.94 -9.27
N LYS A 69 -0.97 11.01 -9.90
CA LYS A 69 -0.56 9.60 -10.05
C LYS A 69 0.69 9.47 -10.89
N TRP A 70 0.75 10.19 -12.01
CA TRP A 70 1.94 10.21 -12.85
C TRP A 70 3.16 10.73 -12.08
N LEU A 71 3.03 11.85 -11.37
CA LEU A 71 4.10 12.42 -10.56
C LEU A 71 4.53 11.48 -9.41
N ALA A 72 3.58 10.85 -8.72
CA ALA A 72 3.89 9.91 -7.65
C ALA A 72 4.70 8.71 -8.17
N ARG A 73 4.36 8.19 -9.36
CA ARG A 73 5.11 7.13 -10.03
C ARG A 73 6.53 7.56 -10.35
N ILE A 74 6.72 8.73 -10.97
CA ILE A 74 8.05 9.26 -11.31
C ILE A 74 8.90 9.52 -10.07
N ILE A 75 8.32 10.09 -9.01
CA ILE A 75 9.03 10.33 -7.74
C ILE A 75 9.48 9.01 -7.14
N LYS A 76 8.60 8.00 -7.11
CA LYS A 76 8.94 6.67 -6.60
C LYS A 76 10.09 6.04 -7.40
N GLU A 77 9.98 6.01 -8.73
CA GLU A 77 11.02 5.47 -9.61
C GLU A 77 12.37 6.18 -9.37
N ARG A 78 12.36 7.51 -9.21
CA ARG A 78 13.59 8.26 -8.94
C ARG A 78 14.17 7.95 -7.57
N VAL A 79 13.35 7.84 -6.52
CA VAL A 79 13.81 7.48 -5.17
C VAL A 79 14.46 6.11 -5.17
N GLU A 80 13.84 5.11 -5.81
CA GLU A 80 14.38 3.75 -5.89
C GLU A 80 15.76 3.72 -6.58
N LEU A 81 15.93 4.48 -7.67
CA LEU A 81 17.22 4.60 -8.36
C LEU A 81 18.30 5.25 -7.48
N GLU A 82 17.95 6.30 -6.74
CA GLU A 82 18.87 6.99 -5.83
C GLU A 82 19.27 6.10 -4.65
N GLU A 83 18.33 5.33 -4.09
CA GLU A 83 18.60 4.39 -2.98
C GLU A 83 19.58 3.30 -3.39
N VAL A 84 19.44 2.76 -4.62
CA VAL A 84 20.36 1.78 -5.18
C VAL A 84 21.75 2.42 -5.38
N ALA A 85 21.82 3.57 -6.04
CA ALA A 85 23.08 4.27 -6.28
C ALA A 85 23.80 4.62 -4.98
N PHE A 86 23.07 5.09 -3.97
CA PHE A 86 23.62 5.40 -2.65
C PHE A 86 24.17 4.14 -1.96
N SER A 87 23.43 3.03 -2.02
CA SER A 87 23.84 1.76 -1.40
C SER A 87 25.12 1.21 -2.03
N GLU A 88 25.24 1.31 -3.35
CA GLU A 88 26.44 0.92 -4.09
C GLU A 88 27.64 1.82 -3.73
N ALA A 89 27.44 3.14 -3.74
CA ALA A 89 28.47 4.09 -3.34
C ALA A 89 28.95 3.84 -1.91
N LYS A 90 28.03 3.56 -0.98
CA LYS A 90 28.35 3.23 0.41
C LYS A 90 29.20 1.96 0.51
N ARG A 91 28.85 0.88 -0.22
CA ARG A 91 29.64 -0.36 -0.27
C ARG A 91 31.04 -0.11 -0.82
N ALA A 92 31.16 0.63 -1.92
CA ALA A 92 32.44 0.98 -2.53
C ALA A 92 33.33 1.76 -1.55
N MET A 93 32.75 2.70 -0.80
CA MET A 93 33.49 3.46 0.22
C MET A 93 33.93 2.59 1.40
N SER A 94 33.11 1.66 1.88
CA SER A 94 33.51 0.70 2.92
C SER A 94 34.69 -0.17 2.46
N LEU A 95 34.60 -0.73 1.25
CA LEU A 95 35.68 -1.53 0.66
C LEU A 95 36.97 -0.73 0.48
N ARG A 96 36.89 0.55 0.11
CA ARG A 96 38.06 1.44 -0.03
C ARG A 96 38.69 1.79 1.31
N ASN A 97 37.90 1.86 2.38
CA ASN A 97 38.35 2.24 3.71
C ASN A 97 38.80 1.04 4.57
N GLY A 98 38.79 -0.18 4.03
CA GLY A 98 39.35 -1.37 4.70
C GLY A 98 38.60 -1.80 5.97
N VAL A 99 37.29 -1.55 6.03
CA VAL A 99 36.38 -2.10 7.07
C VAL A 99 35.35 -2.99 6.40
#